data_AF-A0A8T5SMD5-F1
#
_entry.id   AF-A0A8T5SMD5-F1
#
_cell.length_a   1.000
_cell.length_b   1.000
_cell.length_c   1.000
_cell.angle_alpha   90.00
_cell.angle_beta   90.00
_cell.angle_gamma   90.00
#
_symmetry.space_group_name_H-M   'P 1'
#
loop_
_entity.id
_entity.type
_entity.pdbx_description
1 polymer ?
#
loop_
_entity_poly.entity_id
_entity_poly.type
_entity_poly.pdbx_seq_one_letter_code
_entity_poly.pdbx_strand_id
1 'polypeptide(L)' 'METTREAAMCCGAGGGLRSYDVELSKKIAEDRVKSAEEIDAEVIATVCPFCEHNLIAGAEQINSSIRVVDVVDLLAESLK' A
#
# COMPACT_ATOMS: atom_id res chain seq x y z
N MET A 1 18.29 -2.39 3.81
CA MET A 1 17.83 -1.85 5.12
C MET A 1 16.34 -2.13 5.16
N GLU A 2 15.83 -2.84 6.16
CA GLU A 2 14.41 -3.23 6.20
C GLU A 2 13.52 -2.01 6.48
N THR A 3 12.46 -1.81 5.68
CA THR A 3 11.55 -0.65 5.73
C THR A 3 10.30 -0.95 6.56
N THR A 4 10.49 -1.42 7.79
CA THR A 4 9.40 -1.86 8.68
C THR A 4 9.35 -1.05 9.97
N ARG A 5 8.22 -1.12 10.69
CA ARG A 5 7.99 -0.43 11.97
C ARG A 5 8.27 1.08 11.91
N GLU A 6 9.17 1.62 12.72
CA GLU A 6 9.56 3.03 12.72
C GLU A 6 10.27 3.47 11.43
N ALA A 7 10.84 2.53 10.67
CA ALA A 7 11.45 2.77 9.36
C ALA A 7 10.46 2.52 8.19
N ALA A 8 9.16 2.35 8.50
CA ALA A 8 8.11 2.21 7.51
C ALA A 8 8.08 3.40 6.55
N MET A 9 8.21 3.12 5.25
CA MET A 9 8.10 4.14 4.21
C MET A 9 6.64 4.59 4.00
N CYS A 10 6.48 5.84 3.56
CA CYS A 10 5.19 6.39 3.14
C CYS A 10 4.63 5.67 1.89
N CYS A 11 3.32 5.71 1.67
CA CYS A 11 2.69 5.18 0.45
C CYS A 11 2.95 6.05 -0.79
N GLY A 12 3.37 7.32 -0.63
CA GLY A 12 3.63 8.25 -1.72
C GLY A 12 2.44 9.12 -2.16
N ALA A 13 1.24 8.93 -1.61
CA ALA A 13 0.05 9.64 -2.08
C ALA A 13 -0.11 11.07 -1.51
N GLY A 14 0.36 11.29 -0.29
CA GLY A 14 0.13 12.51 0.48
C GLY A 14 0.93 13.72 -0.01
N GLY A 15 0.68 14.88 0.61
CA GLY A 15 1.43 16.11 0.31
C GLY A 15 1.25 16.66 -1.10
N GLY A 16 0.23 16.20 -1.85
CA GLY A 16 0.00 16.57 -3.24
C GLY A 16 0.85 15.81 -4.26
N LEU A 17 1.71 14.89 -3.83
CA LEU A 17 2.63 14.17 -4.73
C LEU A 17 1.88 13.37 -5.79
N ARG A 18 0.82 12.64 -5.42
CA ARG A 18 -0.04 11.91 -6.36
C ARG A 18 -0.56 12.80 -7.50
N SER A 19 -0.83 14.08 -7.23
CA SER A 19 -1.36 15.02 -8.22
C SER A 19 -0.26 15.73 -9.01
N TYR A 20 0.91 15.92 -8.40
CA TYR A 20 2.06 16.59 -9.02
C TYR A 20 2.88 15.66 -9.91
N ASP A 21 3.22 14.48 -9.40
CA ASP A 21 4.01 13.46 -10.08
C ASP A 21 3.42 12.06 -9.80
N VAL A 22 2.49 11.66 -10.68
CA VAL A 22 1.76 10.39 -10.57
C VAL A 22 2.71 9.20 -10.64
N GLU A 23 3.72 9.25 -11.50
CA GLU A 23 4.62 8.11 -11.73
C GLU A 23 5.54 7.89 -10.53
N LEU A 24 6.08 8.96 -9.94
CA LEU A 24 6.83 8.85 -8.69
C LEU A 24 5.95 8.35 -7.54
N SER A 25 4.74 8.89 -7.41
CA SER A 25 3.77 8.44 -6.38
C SER A 25 3.48 6.94 -6.49
N LYS A 26 3.28 6.43 -7.70
CA LYS A 26 3.04 4.99 -7.91
C LYS A 26 4.30 4.16 -7.67
N LYS A 27 5.47 4.66 -8.07
CA LYS A 27 6.75 3.97 -7.83
C LYS A 27 7.02 3.76 -6.34
N ILE A 28 6.74 4.77 -5.51
CA ILE A 28 6.85 4.65 -4.05
C ILE A 28 5.86 3.60 -3.50
N ALA A 29 4.64 3.56 -4.02
CA ALA A 29 3.65 2.53 -3.64
C ALA A 29 4.07 1.12 -4.08
N GLU A 30 4.61 0.97 -5.28
CA GLU A 30 5.16 -0.29 -5.81
C GLU A 30 6.23 -0.84 -4.87
N ASP A 31 7.22 -0.01 -4.48
CA ASP A 31 8.29 -0.42 -3.58
C ASP A 31 7.73 -0.89 -2.24
N ARG A 32 6.63 -0.29 -1.78
CA ARG A 32 5.94 -0.73 -0.57
C ARG A 32 5.21 -2.05 -0.70
N VAL A 33 4.56 -2.30 -1.83
CA VAL A 33 3.92 -3.59 -2.10
C VAL A 33 4.96 -4.69 -2.18
N LYS A 34 6.10 -4.45 -2.86
CA LYS A 34 7.21 -5.41 -2.93
C LYS A 34 7.76 -5.78 -1.56
N SER A 35 7.96 -4.81 -0.67
CA SER A 35 8.39 -5.12 0.70
C SER A 35 7.40 -6.00 1.47
N ALA A 36 6.10 -5.96 1.13
CA ALA A 36 5.12 -6.87 1.72
C ALA A 36 5.16 -8.26 1.07
N GLU A 37 5.39 -8.34 -0.24
CA GLU A 37 5.60 -9.62 -0.95
C GLU A 37 6.86 -10.35 -0.46
N GLU A 38 7.93 -9.62 -0.16
CA GLU A 38 9.20 -10.18 0.35
C GLU A 38 9.05 -10.97 1.66
N ILE A 39 7.98 -10.72 2.42
CA ILE A 39 7.67 -11.42 3.66
C ILE A 39 6.44 -12.34 3.53
N ASP A 40 6.06 -12.68 2.30
CA ASP A 40 4.90 -13.51 1.97
C ASP A 40 3.58 -12.98 2.57
N ALA A 41 3.44 -11.65 2.71
CA ALA A 41 2.20 -11.08 3.20
C ALA A 41 1.08 -11.27 2.18
N GLU A 42 -0.11 -11.66 2.66
CA GLU A 42 -1.30 -11.81 1.80
C GLU A 42 -2.10 -10.50 1.66
N VAL A 43 -2.01 -9.65 2.68
CA VAL A 43 -2.84 -8.45 2.84
C VAL A 43 -2.02 -7.27 3.35
N ILE A 44 -2.23 -6.09 2.78
CA ILE A 44 -1.85 -4.80 3.35
C ILE A 44 -3.13 -4.11 3.85
N ALA A 45 -3.22 -3.92 5.16
CA ALA A 45 -4.34 -3.19 5.78
C ALA A 45 -3.94 -1.75 6.12
N THR A 46 -4.83 -0.78 5.88
CA THR A 46 -4.60 0.63 6.21
C THR A 46 -5.89 1.30 6.69
N VAL A 47 -5.79 2.46 7.33
CA VAL A 47 -6.96 3.29 7.74
C VAL A 47 -7.06 4.58 6.93
N CYS A 48 -6.20 4.73 5.93
CA CYS A 48 -6.08 5.95 5.13
C CYS A 48 -6.54 5.67 3.70
N PRO A 49 -7.66 6.26 3.26
CA PRO A 49 -8.18 6.04 1.89
C PRO A 49 -7.18 6.41 0.79
N PHE A 50 -6.31 7.41 1.04
CA PHE A 50 -5.24 7.75 0.09
C PHE A 50 -4.15 6.69 0.02
N CYS A 51 -3.80 6.06 1.14
CA CYS A 51 -2.86 4.95 1.15
C CYS A 51 -3.44 3.75 0.41
N GLU A 52 -4.67 3.38 0.74
CA GLU A 52 -5.38 2.27 0.08
C GLU A 52 -5.38 2.46 -1.45
N HIS A 53 -5.90 3.59 -1.93
CA HIS A 53 -6.00 3.87 -3.35
C HIS A 53 -4.63 3.97 -4.07
N ASN A 54 -3.55 4.33 -3.37
CA ASN A 54 -2.21 4.38 -3.98
C ASN A 54 -1.48 3.05 -3.96
N LEU A 55 -1.66 2.29 -2.89
CA LEU A 55 -1.08 0.94 -2.76
C LEU A 55 -1.77 -0.04 -3.72
N ILE A 56 -3.09 0.08 -3.95
CA ILE A 56 -3.80 -0.65 -5.02
C ILE A 56 -3.14 -0.35 -6.37
N ALA A 57 -2.96 0.92 -6.71
CA ALA A 57 -2.34 1.31 -7.98
C ALA A 57 -0.88 0.81 -8.10
N GLY A 58 -0.13 0.78 -6.99
CA GLY A 58 1.22 0.20 -6.94
C GLY A 58 1.21 -1.31 -7.13
N ALA A 59 0.26 -2.04 -6.53
CA ALA A 59 0.10 -3.48 -6.69
C ALA A 59 -0.28 -3.84 -8.13
N GLU A 60 -1.22 -3.10 -8.74
CA GLU A 60 -1.62 -3.25 -10.15
C GLU A 60 -0.43 -3.07 -11.09
N GLN A 61 0.46 -2.10 -10.82
CA GLN A 61 1.62 -1.81 -11.67
C GLN A 61 2.60 -2.99 -11.80
N ILE A 62 2.68 -3.87 -10.79
CA ILE A 62 3.54 -5.05 -10.80
C ILE A 62 2.77 -6.37 -10.92
N ASN A 63 1.46 -6.32 -11.16
CA ASN A 63 0.57 -7.49 -11.17
C ASN A 63 0.67 -8.32 -9.87
N SER A 64 0.83 -7.65 -8.73
CA SER A 64 0.85 -8.30 -7.42
C SER A 64 -0.52 -8.88 -7.08
N SER A 65 -0.54 -10.03 -6.41
CA SER A 65 -1.76 -10.64 -5.87
C SER A 65 -2.09 -10.18 -4.45
N ILE A 66 -1.27 -9.32 -3.83
CA ILE A 66 -1.55 -8.78 -2.50
C ILE A 66 -2.88 -8.01 -2.51
N ARG A 67 -3.72 -8.29 -1.50
CA ARG A 67 -4.94 -7.51 -1.27
C ARG A 67 -4.59 -6.27 -0.45
N VAL A 68 -5.02 -5.10 -0.91
CA VAL A 68 -4.96 -3.87 -0.12
C VAL A 68 -6.38 -3.54 0.33
N VAL A 69 -6.58 -3.37 1.65
CA VAL A 69 -7.91 -3.16 2.25
C VAL A 69 -7.89 -2.13 3.36
N ASP A 70 -9.03 -1.49 3.61
CA ASP A 70 -9.24 -0.75 4.84
C ASP A 70 -9.34 -1.71 6.06
N VAL A 71 -8.82 -1.29 7.21
CA VAL A 71 -8.88 -2.09 8.46
C VAL A 71 -10.34 -2.36 8.89
N VAL A 72 -11.28 -1.46 8.61
CA VAL A 72 -12.70 -1.63 8.92
C VAL A 72 -13.31 -2.73 8.05
N ASP A 73 -12.92 -2.83 6.78
CA ASP A 73 -13.37 -3.91 5.90
C ASP A 73 -12.83 -5.26 6.37
N LEU A 74 -11.56 -5.30 6.77
CA LEU A 74 -10.96 -6.51 7.35
C LEU A 74 -11.67 -6.94 8.64
N LEU A 75 -12.03 -5.98 9.51
CA LEU A 75 -12.84 -6.25 10.70
C LEU A 75 -14.21 -6.80 10.31
N ALA A 76 -14.90 -6.18 9.35
CA ALA A 76 -16.21 -6.61 8.89
C ALA A 76 -16.19 -8.03 8.28
N GLU A 77 -15.12 -8.42 7.58
CA GLU A 77 -14.90 -9.79 7.07
C GLU A 77 -14.80 -10.81 8.22
N SER A 78 -14.18 -10.44 9.35
CA SER A 78 -13.99 -11.33 10.50
C SER A 78 -15.24 -11.57 11.36
N LEU A 79 -16.28 -10.74 11.21
CA LEU A 79 -17.53 -10.83 11.98
C LEU A 79 -18.58 -11.75 11.35
N LYS A 80 -18.29 -12.29 10.16
CA LYS A 80 -19.14 -13.27 9.46
C LYS A 80 -18.75 -14.69 9.82
#